data_AF-A0A6B3FC50-F1
#
_entry.id   AF-A0A6B3FC50-F1
#
_cell.length_a   1.000
_cell.length_b   1.000
_cell.length_c   1.000
_cell.angle_alpha   90.00
_cell.angle_beta   90.00
_cell.angle_gamma   90.00
#
_symmetry.space_group_name_H-M   'P 1'
#
loop_
_entity.id
_entity.type
_entity.pdbx_description
1 polymer ?
#
loop_
_entity_poly.entity_id
_entity_poly.type
_entity_poly.pdbx_seq_one_letter_code
_entity_poly.pdbx_strand_id
1 'polypeptide(L)'
;TAALHDGERVLASDSRVDARRHGELLLPAVDRVLAVAGVKLRDVTAVVVGTGPGPYTGLRVGLATADTFGLALDVPVHGLCTL
;
A
#
# COMPACT_ATOMS: atom_id res chain seq x y z
N THR A 1 -5.57 -4.52 1.10
CA THR A 1 -4.41 -5.07 1.85
C THR A 1 -3.28 -4.08 1.79
N ALA A 2 -2.60 -3.84 2.92
CA ALA A 2 -1.39 -3.02 3.02
C ALA A 2 -0.38 -3.72 3.94
N ALA A 3 0.91 -3.48 3.72
CA ALA A 3 1.99 -4.01 4.58
C ALA A 3 3.19 -3.05 4.56
N LEU A 4 3.98 -3.08 5.64
CA LEU A 4 5.24 -2.35 5.75
C LEU A 4 6.40 -3.34 5.95
N HIS A 5 7.48 -3.13 5.21
CA HIS A 5 8.68 -3.96 5.21
C HIS A 5 9.91 -3.08 5.44
N ASP A 6 10.87 -3.53 6.23
CA ASP A 6 12.10 -2.79 6.56
C ASP A 6 13.32 -3.16 5.71
N GLY A 7 13.20 -4.19 4.88
CA GLY A 7 14.27 -4.74 4.05
C GLY A 7 14.65 -6.16 4.45
N GLU A 8 14.32 -6.58 5.67
CA GLU A 8 14.55 -7.95 6.16
C GLU A 8 13.24 -8.69 6.42
N ARG A 9 12.22 -8.00 6.92
CA ARG A 9 10.95 -8.61 7.31
C ARG A 9 9.77 -7.66 7.20
N VAL A 10 8.57 -8.25 7.22
CA VAL A 10 7.31 -7.51 7.35
C VAL A 10 7.15 -7.06 8.81
N LEU A 11 7.10 -5.74 9.03
CA LEU A 11 6.88 -5.13 10.35
C LEU A 11 5.42 -5.16 10.77
N ALA A 12 4.53 -4.92 9.81
CA ALA A 12 3.08 -4.92 10.03
C ALA A 12 2.34 -5.18 8.72
N SER A 13 1.16 -5.78 8.80
CA SER A 13 0.25 -5.91 7.67
C SER A 13 -1.21 -5.83 8.12
N ASP A 14 -2.06 -5.32 7.23
CA ASP A 14 -3.52 -5.29 7.41
C ASP A 14 -4.19 -5.76 6.11
N SER A 15 -4.87 -6.90 6.20
CA SER A 15 -5.67 -7.48 5.12
C SER A 15 -7.13 -7.51 5.54
N ARG A 16 -7.91 -6.60 4.96
CA ARG A 16 -9.37 -6.62 5.07
C ARG A 16 -9.96 -6.88 3.70
N VAL A 17 -10.75 -7.94 3.60
CA VAL A 17 -11.50 -8.28 2.38
C VAL A 17 -12.92 -7.75 2.55
N ASP A 18 -13.16 -6.54 2.08
CA ASP A 18 -14.52 -6.03 1.86
C ASP A 18 -14.63 -5.49 0.44
N ALA A 19 -15.35 -6.25 -0.39
CA ALA A 19 -15.42 -6.05 -1.84
C ALA A 19 -15.99 -4.67 -2.25
N ARG A 20 -16.71 -4.00 -1.35
CA ARG A 20 -17.44 -2.76 -1.63
C ARG A 20 -16.72 -1.49 -1.16
N ARG A 21 -15.70 -1.61 -0.32
CA ARG A 21 -15.07 -0.46 0.38
C ARG A 21 -13.58 -0.31 0.13
N HIS A 22 -13.05 -0.90 -0.95
CA HIS A 22 -11.62 -0.90 -1.26
C HIS A 22 -10.96 0.50 -1.21
N GLY A 23 -11.64 1.54 -1.69
CA GLY A 23 -11.13 2.92 -1.63
C GLY A 23 -11.11 3.50 -0.22
N GLU A 24 -12.19 3.30 0.54
CA GLU A 24 -12.33 3.83 1.90
C GLU A 24 -11.42 3.11 2.92
N LEU A 25 -11.07 1.85 2.65
CA LEU A 25 -10.31 1.03 3.59
C LEU A 25 -8.80 1.07 3.36
N LEU A 26 -8.34 1.51 2.18
CA LEU A 26 -6.92 1.48 1.83
C LEU A 26 -6.08 2.45 2.66
N LEU A 27 -6.44 3.74 2.67
CA LEU A 27 -5.69 4.74 3.44
C LEU A 27 -5.72 4.45 4.95
N PRO A 28 -6.86 4.08 5.57
CA PRO A 28 -6.87 3.64 6.97
C PRO A 28 -6.04 2.37 7.22
N ALA A 29 -5.90 1.47 6.25
CA ALA A 29 -5.03 0.30 6.39
C ALA A 29 -3.56 0.70 6.41
N VAL A 30 -3.15 1.63 5.55
CA VAL A 30 -1.78 2.19 5.56
C VAL A 30 -1.49 2.87 6.89
N ASP A 31 -2.40 3.72 7.38
CA ASP A 31 -2.26 4.41 8.67
C ASP A 31 -2.11 3.42 9.84
N ARG A 32 -2.97 2.38 9.89
CA ARG A 32 -2.86 1.31 10.89
C ARG A 32 -1.52 0.59 10.84
N VAL A 33 -1.06 0.23 9.64
CA VAL A 33 0.21 -0.49 9.45
C VAL A 33 1.40 0.34 9.93
N LEU A 34 1.42 1.64 9.58
CA LEU A 34 2.46 2.57 10.03
C LEU A 34 2.42 2.75 11.56
N ALA A 35 1.22 2.91 12.14
CA ALA A 35 1.05 3.05 13.58
C ALA A 35 1.51 1.80 14.35
N VAL A 36 1.18 0.59 13.87
CA VAL A 36 1.63 -0.67 14.48
C VAL A 36 3.14 -0.82 14.40
N ALA A 37 3.76 -0.40 13.29
CA ALA A 37 5.21 -0.45 13.13
C ALA A 37 5.95 0.69 13.85
N GLY A 38 5.25 1.72 14.35
CA GLY A 38 5.87 2.90 14.94
C GLY A 38 6.64 3.77 13.95
N VAL A 39 6.34 3.67 12.66
CA VAL A 39 7.04 4.35 11.56
C VAL A 39 6.19 5.52 11.06
N LYS A 40 6.80 6.67 10.74
CA LYS A 40 6.07 7.77 10.13
C LYS A 40 6.03 7.59 8.63
N LEU A 41 4.96 8.08 8.00
CA LEU A 41 4.81 8.01 6.54
C LEU A 41 6.02 8.58 5.78
N ARG A 42 6.63 9.66 6.29
CA ARG A 42 7.83 10.29 5.71
C ARG A 42 9.10 9.43 5.76
N ASP A 43 9.11 8.38 6.59
CA ASP A 43 10.25 7.48 6.75
C ASP A 43 10.15 6.29 5.76
N VAL A 44 9.06 6.21 4.99
CA VAL A 44 8.90 5.24 3.90
C VAL A 44 9.84 5.61 2.76
N THR A 45 10.61 4.64 2.27
CA THR A 45 11.65 4.84 1.26
C THR A 45 11.26 4.36 -0.14
N ALA A 46 10.20 3.56 -0.24
CA ALA A 46 9.67 3.05 -1.50
C ALA A 46 8.21 2.60 -1.32
N VAL A 47 7.43 2.64 -2.40
CA VAL A 47 6.05 2.15 -2.43
C VAL A 47 5.95 0.97 -3.38
N VAL A 48 5.28 -0.09 -2.95
CA VAL A 48 5.06 -1.28 -3.78
C VAL A 48 3.56 -1.51 -3.96
N VAL A 49 3.13 -1.73 -5.20
CA VAL A 49 1.72 -1.90 -5.56
C VAL A 49 1.50 -3.09 -6.48
N GLY A 50 0.43 -3.85 -6.24
CA GLY A 50 0.05 -4.95 -7.12
C GLY A 50 -0.51 -4.44 -8.44
N THR A 51 0.01 -4.93 -9.57
CA THR A 51 -0.43 -4.56 -10.93
C THR A 51 -1.43 -5.55 -11.53
N GLY A 52 -1.79 -6.60 -10.78
CA GLY A 52 -2.75 -7.63 -11.17
C GLY A 52 -2.08 -8.96 -11.58
N PRO A 53 -2.87 -9.94 -12.05
CA PRO A 53 -4.29 -9.84 -12.42
C PRO A 53 -5.24 -9.67 -11.23
N GLY A 54 -6.32 -8.91 -11.41
CA GLY A 54 -7.31 -8.65 -10.35
C GLY A 54 -8.46 -7.74 -10.79
N PRO A 55 -9.44 -7.46 -9.91
CA PRO A 55 -10.56 -6.58 -10.23
C PRO A 55 -10.10 -5.17 -10.61
N TYR A 56 -10.55 -4.69 -11.77
CA TYR A 56 -10.14 -3.42 -12.36
C TYR A 56 -10.30 -2.21 -11.42
N THR A 57 -11.41 -2.14 -10.69
CA THR A 57 -11.69 -1.05 -9.75
C THR A 57 -10.70 -1.03 -8.60
N GLY A 58 -10.38 -2.19 -8.01
CA GLY A 58 -9.40 -2.33 -6.95
C GLY A 58 -7.98 -1.98 -7.41
N LEU A 59 -7.60 -2.43 -8.61
CA LEU A 59 -6.28 -2.14 -9.18
C LEU A 59 -6.08 -0.65 -9.41
N ARG A 60 -7.05 0.05 -10.01
CA ARG A 60 -6.93 1.49 -10.26
C ARG A 60 -6.83 2.31 -8.99
N VAL A 61 -7.61 1.97 -7.97
CA VAL A 61 -7.53 2.60 -6.66
C VAL A 61 -6.15 2.39 -6.03
N GLY A 62 -5.63 1.16 -6.07
CA GLY A 62 -4.30 0.84 -5.55
C GLY A 62 -3.19 1.61 -6.29
N LEU A 63 -3.21 1.58 -7.63
CA LEU A 63 -2.23 2.26 -8.47
C LEU A 63 -2.23 3.78 -8.28
N ALA A 64 -3.42 4.41 -8.29
CA ALA A 64 -3.53 5.86 -8.08
C ALA A 64 -3.05 6.26 -6.67
N THR A 65 -3.33 5.44 -5.66
CA THR A 65 -2.86 5.68 -4.29
C THR A 65 -1.33 5.57 -4.21
N ALA A 66 -0.75 4.56 -4.85
CA ALA A 66 0.70 4.36 -4.88
C ALA A 66 1.42 5.50 -5.61
N ASP A 67 0.88 5.94 -6.75
CA ASP A 67 1.39 7.08 -7.52
C ASP A 67 1.35 8.38 -6.69
N THR A 68 0.24 8.61 -5.99
CA THR A 68 0.10 9.76 -5.08
C THR A 68 1.12 9.73 -3.95
N PHE A 69 1.37 8.56 -3.35
CA PHE A 69 2.41 8.43 -2.31
C PHE A 69 3.82 8.63 -2.88
N GLY A 70 4.12 8.08 -4.05
CA GLY A 70 5.40 8.28 -4.72
C GLY A 70 5.69 9.75 -4.96
N LEU A 71 4.69 10.50 -5.46
CA LEU A 71 4.80 11.94 -5.69
C LEU A 71 4.91 12.73 -4.38
N ALA A 72 4.12 12.40 -3.36
CA ALA A 72 4.09 13.14 -2.10
C ALA A 72 5.34 12.93 -1.23
N LEU A 73 5.96 11.74 -1.33
CA LEU A 73 7.12 11.35 -0.53
C LEU A 73 8.44 11.47 -1.31
N ASP A 74 8.38 11.71 -2.62
CA ASP A 74 9.52 11.71 -3.54
C ASP A 74 10.31 10.38 -3.48
N VAL A 75 9.57 9.26 -3.56
CA VAL A 75 10.12 7.90 -3.46
C VAL A 75 9.76 7.04 -4.66
N PRO A 76 10.60 6.05 -5.02
CA PRO A 76 10.29 5.13 -6.11
C PRO A 76 9.01 4.32 -5.83
N VAL A 77 8.23 4.10 -6.90
CA VAL A 77 7.05 3.24 -6.91
C VAL A 77 7.32 2.01 -7.77
N HIS A 78 7.12 0.83 -7.20
CA HIS A 78 7.33 -0.46 -7.86
C HIS A 78 6.01 -1.19 -8.08
N GLY A 79 5.75 -1.58 -9.32
CA GLY A 79 4.65 -2.46 -9.68
C GLY A 79 5.05 -3.93 -9.57
N LEU A 80 4.31 -4.73 -8.82
CA LEU A 80 4.48 -6.18 -8.76
C LEU A 80 3.32 -6.91 -9.42
N CYS A 81 3.63 -7.76 -10.38
CA CYS A 81 2.69 -8.74 -10.91
C CYS A 81 2.39 -9.75 -9.80
N THR A 82 1.11 -10.04 -9.57
CA THR A 82 0.68 -11.02 -8.55
C THR A 82 0.77 -12.46 -9.05
N LEU A 83 1.48 -12.70 -10.17
CA LEU A 83 1.65 -13.97 -10.86
C LEU A 83 3.14 -14.21 -11.12
#